data_AF-A0A7X6VLU9-F1
#
_entry.id   AF-A0A7X6VLU9-F1
#
_cell.length_a   1.000
_cell.length_b   1.000
_cell.length_c   1.000
_cell.angle_alpha   90.00
_cell.angle_beta   90.00
_cell.angle_gamma   90.00
#
_symmetry.space_group_name_H-M   'P 1'
#
loop_
_entity.id
_entity.type
_entity.pdbx_description
1 polymer ?
#
loop_
_entity_poly.entity_id
_entity_poly.type
_entity_poly.pdbx_seq_one_letter_code
_entity_poly.pdbx_strand_id
1 'polypeptide(L)'
;MDWFLLLLPRNRIVLLSWIVSEYDGLGFVTSTSLPEDCSGEWEKEGAVFLFFPRGRREDVLELLTTLKSEGMPFALHSEGHGEDFPGDLREQINEPEDID
;
A
#
# COMPACT_ATOMS: atom_id res chain seq x y z
N MET A 1 7.87 -6.04 -10.37
CA MET A 1 7.64 -5.13 -9.24
C MET A 1 7.30 -5.95 -8.04
N ASP A 2 7.68 -5.46 -6.87
CA ASP A 2 7.38 -6.06 -5.58
C ASP A 2 6.39 -5.14 -4.87
N TRP A 3 5.63 -5.68 -3.92
CA TRP A 3 4.61 -4.91 -3.22
C TRP A 3 4.50 -5.30 -1.75
N PHE A 4 4.07 -4.33 -0.94
CA PHE A 4 3.69 -4.51 0.45
C PHE A 4 2.24 -4.08 0.66
N LEU A 5 1.47 -4.93 1.34
CA LEU A 5 0.16 -4.58 1.87
C LEU A 5 0.33 -4.06 3.30
N LEU A 6 0.06 -2.78 3.46
CA LEU A 6 0.09 -2.06 4.72
C LEU A 6 -1.34 -1.80 5.18
N LEU A 7 -1.62 -2.08 6.43
CA LEU A 7 -2.86 -1.71 7.10
C LEU A 7 -2.57 -0.54 8.04
N LEU A 8 -3.31 0.55 7.89
CA LEU A 8 -3.14 1.75 8.69
C LEU A 8 -4.46 2.52 8.85
N PRO A 9 -4.58 3.37 9.88
CA PRO A 9 -5.76 4.22 10.04
C PRO A 9 -6.04 5.06 8.79
N ARG A 10 -7.31 5.14 8.34
CA ARG A 10 -7.68 5.83 7.10
C ARG A 10 -7.23 7.29 7.06
N ASN A 11 -7.20 7.97 8.20
CA ASN A 11 -6.72 9.35 8.33
C ASN A 11 -5.20 9.52 8.16
N ARG A 12 -4.43 8.42 8.13
CA ARG A 12 -2.97 8.41 7.91
C ARG A 12 -2.58 8.05 6.48
N ILE A 13 -3.52 7.55 5.68
CA ILE A 13 -3.29 7.15 4.29
C ILE A 13 -2.78 8.34 3.45
N VAL A 14 -3.38 9.52 3.60
CA VAL A 14 -2.96 10.73 2.87
C VAL A 14 -1.55 11.17 3.27
N LEU A 15 -1.19 11.02 4.54
CA LEU A 15 0.16 11.34 5.02
C LEU A 15 1.18 10.36 4.44
N LEU A 16 0.86 9.06 4.43
CA LEU A 16 1.71 8.06 3.81
C LEU A 16 1.86 8.30 2.31
N SER A 17 0.79 8.66 1.60
CA SER A 17 0.88 8.94 0.16
C SER A 17 1.78 10.13 -0.15
N TRP A 18 1.74 11.18 0.68
CA TRP A 18 2.65 12.33 0.58
C TRP A 18 4.11 11.89 0.75
N ILE A 19 4.43 11.18 1.83
CA ILE A 19 5.79 10.72 2.09
C ILE A 19 6.28 9.85 0.93
N VAL A 20 5.48 8.87 0.50
CA VAL A 20 5.83 7.94 -0.57
C VAL A 20 6.04 8.68 -1.91
N SER A 21 5.29 9.75 -2.17
CA SER A 21 5.44 10.56 -3.39
C SER A 21 6.79 11.29 -3.48
N GLU A 22 7.49 11.46 -2.36
CA GLU A 22 8.85 12.03 -2.34
C GLU A 22 9.94 11.02 -2.72
N TYR A 23 9.61 9.73 -2.77
CA TYR A 23 10.55 8.66 -3.12
C TYR A 23 10.41 8.23 -4.57
N ASP A 24 11.47 8.44 -5.34
CA ASP A 24 11.52 8.06 -6.75
C ASP A 24 11.35 6.54 -6.93
N GLY A 25 10.32 6.15 -7.68
CA GLY A 25 10.02 4.77 -8.01
C GLY A 25 9.13 4.02 -7.00
N LEU A 26 8.63 4.67 -5.94
CA LEU A 26 7.57 4.10 -5.12
C LEU A 26 6.18 4.43 -5.72
N GLY A 27 5.35 3.41 -5.86
CA GLY A 27 3.95 3.53 -6.26
C GLY A 27 3.01 3.28 -5.09
N PHE A 28 1.88 3.95 -5.06
CA PHE A 28 0.94 3.90 -3.95
C PHE A 28 -0.49 3.70 -4.47
N VAL A 29 -1.18 2.68 -3.98
CA VAL A 29 -2.61 2.43 -4.28
C VAL A 29 -3.35 2.12 -2.99
N THR A 30 -4.48 2.77 -2.78
CA THR A 30 -5.40 2.48 -1.67
C THR A 30 -6.46 1.50 -2.10
N SER A 31 -6.72 0.47 -1.29
CA SER A 31 -7.89 -0.37 -1.45
C SER A 31 -8.96 0.01 -0.42
N THR A 32 -10.19 0.22 -0.89
CA THR A 32 -11.38 0.33 -0.03
C THR A 32 -11.97 -1.04 0.31
N SER A 33 -11.69 -2.06 -0.50
CA SER A 33 -11.99 -3.47 -0.24
C SER A 33 -10.82 -4.12 0.51
N LEU A 34 -11.01 -4.33 1.81
CA LEU A 34 -10.13 -5.20 2.57
C LEU A 34 -10.42 -6.66 2.16
N PRO A 35 -9.40 -7.52 2.04
CA PRO A 35 -9.64 -8.95 1.79
C PRO A 35 -10.54 -9.54 2.88
N GLU A 36 -11.38 -10.52 2.53
CA GLU A 36 -12.42 -11.08 3.43
C GLU A 36 -11.88 -11.59 4.78
N ASP A 37 -10.60 -11.96 4.84
CA ASP A 37 -9.86 -12.34 6.06
C ASP A 37 -9.57 -11.17 7.03
N CYS A 38 -9.84 -9.92 6.67
CA CYS A 38 -9.62 -8.73 7.50
C CYS A 38 -10.88 -8.24 8.24
N SER A 39 -11.92 -9.07 8.35
CA SER A 39 -13.28 -8.68 8.80
C SER A 39 -13.47 -8.34 10.29
N GLY A 40 -12.40 -8.22 11.09
CA GLY A 40 -12.49 -7.89 12.52
C GLY A 40 -11.67 -6.67 12.90
N GLU A 41 -12.32 -5.59 13.35
CA GLU A 41 -11.74 -4.32 13.85
C GLU A 41 -11.10 -3.36 12.82
N TRP A 42 -10.70 -3.84 11.63
CA TRP A 42 -10.06 -3.03 10.59
C TRP A 42 -11.00 -2.12 9.79
N GLU A 43 -12.31 -2.03 10.09
CA GLU A 43 -13.24 -1.13 9.39
C GLU A 43 -12.82 0.36 9.47
N LYS A 44 -12.04 0.73 10.51
CA LYS A 44 -11.45 2.07 10.68
C LYS A 44 -10.07 2.22 10.04
N GLU A 45 -9.49 1.11 9.62
CA GLU A 45 -8.21 1.04 8.94
C GLU A 45 -8.47 0.95 7.43
N GLY A 46 -7.46 1.29 6.64
CA GLY A 46 -7.49 1.11 5.19
C GLY A 46 -6.25 0.36 4.75
N ALA A 47 -6.42 -0.37 3.65
CA ALA A 47 -5.36 -1.10 3.00
C ALA A 47 -4.63 -0.20 2.00
N VAL A 48 -3.32 -0.24 2.07
CA VAL A 48 -2.43 0.44 1.12
C VAL A 48 -1.49 -0.59 0.53
N PHE A 49 -1.46 -0.64 -0.79
CA PHE A 49 -0.45 -1.34 -1.55
C PHE A 49 0.66 -0.36 -1.90
N LEU A 50 1.84 -0.62 -1.36
CA LEU A 50 3.07 0.08 -1.68
C LEU A 50 3.86 -0.75 -2.68
N PHE A 51 4.03 -0.23 -3.89
CA PHE A 51 4.76 -0.88 -4.98
C PHE A 51 6.15 -0.30 -5.12
N PHE A 52 7.11 -1.16 -5.45
CA PHE A 52 8.49 -0.74 -5.63
C PHE A 52 9.22 -1.63 -6.66
N PRO A 53 10.30 -1.10 -7.28
CA PRO A 53 11.13 -1.88 -8.19
C PRO A 53 11.83 -3.02 -7.47
N ARG A 54 12.05 -4.13 -8.20
CA ARG A 54 12.77 -5.30 -7.70
C ARG A 54 14.16 -4.89 -7.22
N GLY A 55 14.57 -5.41 -6.07
CA GLY A 55 15.87 -5.13 -5.46
C GLY A 55 15.88 -3.92 -4.52
N ARG A 56 14.79 -3.18 -4.37
CA ARG A 56 14.64 -2.11 -3.36
C ARG A 56 13.92 -2.53 -2.09
N ARG A 57 13.66 -3.84 -1.92
CA ARG A 57 12.91 -4.37 -0.77
C ARG A 57 13.48 -3.92 0.57
N GLU A 58 14.81 -4.00 0.73
CA GLU A 58 15.48 -3.63 1.97
C GLU A 58 15.36 -2.12 2.24
N ASP A 59 15.55 -1.29 1.22
CA ASP A 59 15.37 0.17 1.31
C ASP A 59 13.93 0.53 1.73
N VAL A 60 12.93 -0.14 1.16
CA VAL A 60 11.52 0.10 1.52
C VAL A 60 11.23 -0.37 2.95
N LEU A 61 11.79 -1.50 3.39
CA LEU A 61 11.65 -1.96 4.78
C LEU A 61 12.32 -0.99 5.77
N GLU A 62 13.47 -0.41 5.42
CA GLU A 62 14.14 0.61 6.23
C GLU A 62 13.28 1.88 6.34
N LEU A 63 12.70 2.34 5.23
CA LEU A 63 11.75 3.45 5.21
C LEU A 63 10.55 3.18 6.13
N LEU A 64 9.92 2.01 5.99
CA LEU A 64 8.80 1.63 6.86
C LEU A 64 9.24 1.59 8.35
N THR A 65 10.39 0.99 8.64
CA THR A 65 10.91 0.94 10.01
C THR A 65 11.11 2.34 10.60
N THR A 66 11.62 3.26 9.79
CA THR A 66 11.78 4.67 10.14
C THR A 66 10.42 5.32 10.44
N LEU A 67 9.44 5.19 9.53
CA LEU A 67 8.10 5.74 9.73
C LEU A 67 7.43 5.20 10.99
N LYS A 68 7.62 3.91 11.30
CA LYS A 68 7.11 3.29 12.52
C LYS A 68 7.77 3.90 13.77
N SER A 69 9.08 4.18 13.71
CA SER A 69 9.81 4.83 14.79
C SER A 69 9.39 6.30 15.01
N GLU A 70 8.96 6.98 13.94
CA GLU A 70 8.40 8.33 13.98
C GLU A 70 6.94 8.38 14.45
N GLY A 71 6.38 7.23 14.84
CA GLY A 71 5.03 7.12 15.40
C GLY A 71 3.93 7.01 14.36
N MET A 72 4.24 6.62 13.12
CA MET A 72 3.22 6.27 12.14
C MET A 72 2.64 4.88 12.46
N PRO A 73 1.33 4.79 12.77
CA PRO A 73 0.71 3.51 13.09
C PRO A 73 0.35 2.78 11.79
N PHE A 74 1.11 1.73 11.48
CA PHE A 74 0.76 0.79 10.41
C PHE A 74 1.28 -0.62 10.72
N ALA A 75 0.67 -1.61 10.09
CA ALA A 75 1.07 -3.01 10.13
C ALA A 75 1.36 -3.52 8.72
N LEU A 76 2.50 -4.18 8.54
CA LEU A 76 2.77 -4.93 7.31
C LEU A 76 1.99 -6.25 7.39
N HIS A 77 0.98 -6.40 6.54
CA HIS A 77 0.11 -7.57 6.53
C HIS A 77 0.60 -8.64 5.55
N SER A 78 1.05 -8.24 4.37
CA SER A 78 1.56 -9.17 3.35
C SER A 78 2.60 -8.52 2.45
N GLU A 79 3.44 -9.33 1.85
CA GLU A 79 4.37 -8.93 0.79
C GLU A 79 4.24 -9.89 -0.39
N GLY A 80 4.51 -9.41 -1.59
CA GLY A 80 4.47 -10.26 -2.78
C GLY A 80 5.24 -9.69 -3.95
N HIS A 81 5.29 -10.48 -5.02
CA HIS A 81 6.05 -10.20 -6.22
C HIS A 81 5.14 -10.31 -7.43
N GLY A 82 5.03 -9.25 -8.23
CA GLY A 82 4.49 -9.22 -9.60
C GLY A 82 3.09 -9.80 -9.81
N GLU A 83 3.00 -11.13 -9.80
CA GLU A 83 1.84 -11.96 -10.19
C GLU A 83 0.96 -12.38 -9.00
N ASP A 84 1.46 -12.21 -7.77
CA ASP A 84 0.72 -12.51 -6.53
C ASP A 84 -0.29 -11.42 -6.15
N PHE A 85 -0.50 -10.43 -7.03
CA PHE A 85 -1.41 -9.34 -6.76
C PHE A 85 -2.86 -9.87 -6.76
N PRO A 86 -3.63 -9.68 -5.68
CA PRO A 86 -5.00 -10.19 -5.61
C PRO A 86 -5.80 -9.64 -6.80
N GLY A 87 -6.39 -10.55 -7.57
CA GLY A 87 -7.08 -10.24 -8.83
C GLY A 87 -8.16 -9.16 -8.67
N ASP A 88 -8.81 -9.12 -7.52
CA ASP A 88 -9.84 -8.15 -7.12
C ASP A 88 -9.37 -6.68 -7.12
N LEU A 89 -8.06 -6.44 -6.97
CA LEU A 89 -7.48 -5.10 -6.94
C LEU A 89 -6.92 -4.64 -8.29
N ARG A 90 -6.82 -5.55 -9.27
CA ARG A 90 -6.47 -5.17 -10.65
C ARG A 90 -7.58 -4.34 -11.30
N GLU A 91 -8.83 -4.51 -10.88
CA GLU A 91 -9.98 -3.76 -11.40
C GLU A 91 -10.05 -2.31 -10.88
N GLN A 92 -9.23 -1.93 -9.89
CA GLN A 92 -9.17 -0.56 -9.36
C GLN A 92 -7.99 0.26 -9.93
N ILE A 93 -7.11 -0.37 -10.71
CA ILE A 93 -5.94 0.29 -11.31
C ILE A 93 -6.24 0.60 -12.78
N ASN A 94 -7.05 1.65 -12.98
CA ASN A 94 -7.32 2.39 -14.22
C ASN A 94 -7.91 1.63 -15.44
N GLU A 95 -9.12 2.04 -15.83
CA GLU A 95 -9.31 2.54 -17.19
C GLU A 95 -9.55 4.06 -17.08
N PRO A 96 -8.72 4.94 -17.69
CA PRO A 96 -9.17 6.30 -17.93
C PRO A 96 -10.35 6.18 -18.90
N GLU A 97 -11.55 6.58 -18.47
CA GLU A 97 -12.65 6.77 -19.41
C GLU A 97 -12.21 7.86 -20.41
N ASP A 98 -11.87 7.45 -21.64
CA ASP A 98 -11.82 8.33 -22.79
C ASP A 98 -13.21 8.97 -22.92
N ILE A 99 -13.31 10.24 -22.50
CA ILE A 99 -14.49 11.07 -22.75
C ILE A 99 -14.39 11.54 -24.21
N ASP A 100 -15.18 10.93 -25.09
CA ASP A 100 -15.41 11.34 -26.48
C ASP A 100 -16.12 12.71 -26.57
#